data_AF-A0A1Q7K3B4-F1
#
_entry.id   AF-A0A1Q7K3B4-F1
#
_cell.length_a   1.000
_cell.length_b   1.000
_cell.length_c   1.000
_cell.angle_alpha   90.00
_cell.angle_beta   90.00
_cell.angle_gamma   90.00
#
_symmetry.space_group_name_H-M   'P 1'
#
loop_
_entity.id
_entity.type
_entity.pdbx_description
1 polymer ?
#
loop_
_entity_poly.entity_id
_entity_poly.type
_entity_poly.pdbx_seq_one_letter_code
_entity_poly.pdbx_strand_id
1 'polypeptide(L)'
;MIYERLHVTFVGVVATLVDSVVVAEFAGYWLHRLLHSDKFPSLSRGHLIHHFLIYGPRQPMRAGEYRDATANRFSVGNVGIEWLAPSAIILLSCWGVMALLGVPPVYQALALCTLLCWPILMFSYLHDRMHTENFWMTRVPLLRAWFLKARRLHDIHHRSVDSEGFMDTNFGIGFYFFDRFFRTMAKRHRPFNWQGYQAAIGRYALEETELLSLRGCSQALFHKEPGSKTASRMT
;
A
#
# COMPACT_ATOMS: atom_id res chain seq x y z
N MET A 1 -10.25 -35.59 30.99
CA MET A 1 -9.04 -35.15 30.25
C MET A 1 -9.50 -34.08 29.27
N ILE A 2 -9.19 -32.79 29.34
CA ILE A 2 -8.15 -32.03 30.04
C ILE A 2 -8.81 -30.66 30.32
N TYR A 3 -9.09 -30.33 31.59
CA TYR A 3 -9.26 -28.94 31.98
C TYR A 3 -7.84 -28.38 32.10
N GLU A 4 -7.20 -28.12 30.95
CA GLU A 4 -6.03 -27.27 30.94
C GLU A 4 -6.55 -25.91 31.42
N ARG A 5 -6.15 -25.52 32.64
CA ARG A 5 -6.28 -24.13 33.05
C ARG A 5 -5.62 -23.33 31.94
N LEU A 6 -6.42 -22.59 31.19
CA LEU A 6 -5.95 -21.59 30.25
C LEU A 6 -5.14 -20.58 31.07
N HIS A 7 -3.85 -20.85 31.23
CA HIS A 7 -2.89 -19.95 31.87
C HIS A 7 -2.60 -18.82 30.89
N VAL A 8 -3.62 -17.99 30.69
CA VAL A 8 -3.50 -16.71 30.00
C VAL A 8 -2.76 -15.79 30.98
N THR A 9 -1.56 -15.39 30.61
CA THR A 9 -0.76 -14.46 31.40
C THR A 9 -0.79 -13.10 30.72
N PHE A 10 -0.70 -12.04 31.51
CA PHE A 10 -0.59 -10.68 30.96
C PHE A 10 0.61 -10.55 30.02
N VAL A 11 1.77 -11.12 30.39
CA VAL A 11 2.97 -11.11 29.56
C VAL A 11 2.74 -11.84 28.24
N GLY A 12 2.10 -13.02 28.26
CA GLY A 12 1.76 -13.78 27.06
C GLY A 12 0.81 -13.03 26.13
N VAL A 13 -0.18 -12.33 26.67
CA VAL A 13 -1.09 -11.46 25.89
C VAL A 13 -0.32 -10.33 25.22
N VAL A 14 0.50 -9.59 25.98
CA VAL A 14 1.27 -8.46 25.44
C VAL A 14 2.25 -8.93 24.37
N ALA A 15 3.00 -10.01 24.62
CA ALA A 15 3.91 -10.60 23.65
C ALA A 15 3.18 -11.00 22.37
N THR A 16 2.05 -11.70 22.49
CA THR A 16 1.24 -12.13 21.34
C THR A 16 0.80 -10.94 20.48
N LEU A 17 0.33 -9.85 21.10
CA LEU A 17 -0.08 -8.64 20.39
C LEU A 17 1.09 -7.98 19.66
N VAL A 18 2.21 -7.77 20.36
CA VAL A 18 3.39 -7.11 19.79
C VAL A 18 3.98 -7.93 18.65
N ASP A 19 4.19 -9.23 18.86
CA ASP A 19 4.75 -10.12 17.85
C ASP A 19 3.84 -10.21 16.62
N SER A 20 2.52 -10.25 16.82
CA SER A 20 1.55 -10.25 15.72
C SER A 20 1.61 -8.96 14.90
N VAL A 21 1.77 -7.79 15.54
CA VAL A 21 1.97 -6.52 14.83
C VAL A 21 3.28 -6.54 14.04
N VAL A 22 4.37 -7.03 14.63
CA VAL A 22 5.66 -7.14 13.93
C VAL A 22 5.57 -8.07 12.72
N VAL A 23 4.92 -9.23 12.88
CA VAL A 23 4.68 -10.18 11.79
C VAL A 23 3.81 -9.56 10.72
N ALA A 24 2.73 -8.84 11.08
CA ALA A 24 1.86 -8.16 10.12
C ALA A 24 2.60 -7.09 9.31
N GLU A 25 3.41 -6.24 9.96
CA GLU A 25 4.23 -5.23 9.28
C GLU A 25 5.29 -5.89 8.36
N PHE A 26 5.92 -6.96 8.82
CA PHE A 26 6.92 -7.70 8.04
C PHE A 26 6.31 -8.35 6.80
N ALA A 27 5.22 -9.10 6.98
CA ALA A 27 4.52 -9.77 5.90
C ALA A 27 3.92 -8.76 4.92
N GLY A 28 3.30 -7.69 5.42
CA GLY A 28 2.75 -6.61 4.61
C GLY A 28 3.82 -5.87 3.80
N TYR A 29 5.00 -5.62 4.36
CA TYR A 29 6.14 -5.06 3.64
C TYR A 29 6.56 -5.93 2.45
N TRP A 30 6.71 -7.24 2.66
CA TRP A 30 7.10 -8.17 1.59
C TRP A 30 6.01 -8.37 0.55
N LEU A 31 4.75 -8.42 0.98
CA LEU A 31 3.62 -8.49 0.05
C LEU A 31 3.55 -7.23 -0.81
N HIS A 32 3.70 -6.05 -0.21
CA HIS A 32 3.73 -4.80 -0.96
C HIS A 32 4.87 -4.80 -1.99
N ARG A 33 6.08 -5.22 -1.58
CA ARG A 33 7.21 -5.37 -2.51
C ARG A 33 6.95 -6.40 -3.61
N LEU A 34 6.28 -7.51 -3.30
CA LEU A 34 5.88 -8.52 -4.29
C LEU A 34 4.98 -7.91 -5.37
N LEU A 35 4.01 -7.08 -4.96
CA LEU A 35 3.09 -6.40 -5.87
C LEU A 35 3.76 -5.32 -6.72
N HIS A 36 4.97 -4.87 -6.37
CA HIS A 36 5.81 -4.01 -7.20
C HIS A 36 6.84 -4.77 -8.04
N SER A 37 7.01 -6.07 -7.85
CA SER A 37 8.14 -6.82 -8.41
C SER A 37 7.90 -7.39 -9.81
N ASP A 38 6.66 -7.32 -10.33
CA ASP A 38 6.23 -7.96 -11.58
C ASP A 38 6.39 -9.49 -11.64
N LYS A 39 6.80 -10.15 -10.54
CA LYS A 39 6.92 -11.62 -10.50
C LYS A 39 5.60 -12.32 -10.81
N PHE A 40 4.50 -11.69 -10.42
CA PHE A 40 3.14 -12.11 -10.76
C PHE A 40 2.43 -10.91 -11.38
N PRO A 41 2.43 -10.77 -12.71
CA PRO A 41 1.93 -9.57 -13.38
C PRO A 41 0.46 -9.27 -13.07
N SER A 42 -0.37 -10.31 -12.93
CA SER A 42 -1.79 -10.17 -12.58
C SER A 42 -2.01 -9.57 -11.19
N LEU A 43 -1.19 -9.97 -10.20
CA LEU A 43 -1.25 -9.39 -8.85
C LEU A 43 -0.70 -7.96 -8.85
N SER A 44 0.40 -7.74 -9.58
CA SER A 44 1.06 -6.43 -9.64
C SER A 44 0.17 -5.38 -10.30
N ARG A 45 -0.48 -5.71 -11.42
CA ARG A 45 -1.30 -4.78 -12.20
C ARG A 45 -2.35 -4.06 -11.35
N GLY A 46 -3.08 -4.81 -10.52
CA GLY A 46 -4.15 -4.25 -9.71
C GLY A 46 -3.68 -3.18 -8.71
N HIS A 47 -2.55 -3.44 -8.08
CA HIS A 47 -1.86 -2.47 -7.23
C HIS A 47 -1.27 -1.30 -8.04
N LEU A 48 -0.81 -1.54 -9.26
CA LEU A 48 -0.17 -0.51 -10.06
C LEU A 48 -1.14 0.43 -10.76
N ILE A 49 -2.42 0.08 -10.89
CA ILE A 49 -3.49 1.04 -11.22
C ILE A 49 -3.52 2.18 -10.19
N HIS A 50 -3.44 1.83 -8.90
CA HIS A 50 -3.35 2.81 -7.81
C HIS A 50 -2.13 3.73 -7.98
N HIS A 51 -0.97 3.16 -8.30
CA HIS A 51 0.30 3.87 -8.42
C HIS A 51 0.54 4.64 -9.71
N PHE A 52 -0.10 4.31 -10.82
CA PHE A 52 0.20 4.96 -12.10
C PHE A 52 -1.01 5.70 -12.68
N LEU A 53 -2.22 5.20 -12.46
CA LEU A 53 -3.44 5.79 -12.98
C LEU A 53 -4.10 6.73 -11.97
N ILE A 54 -4.29 6.29 -10.73
CA ILE A 54 -5.10 7.08 -9.76
C ILE A 54 -4.25 8.10 -9.00
N TYR A 55 -3.18 7.63 -8.36
CA TYR A 55 -2.28 8.44 -7.55
C TYR A 55 -0.85 8.39 -8.09
N GLY A 56 -0.74 8.39 -9.42
CA GLY A 56 0.57 8.31 -10.07
C GLY A 56 1.30 9.63 -10.25
N PRO A 57 2.52 9.59 -10.84
CA PRO A 57 3.40 10.75 -10.94
C PRO A 57 2.78 11.97 -11.62
N ARG A 58 1.78 11.77 -12.47
CA ARG A 58 1.06 12.81 -13.23
C ARG A 58 -0.24 13.26 -12.56
N GLN A 59 -0.59 12.69 -11.41
CA GLN A 59 -1.87 12.90 -10.73
C GLN A 59 -1.70 13.68 -9.44
N PRO A 60 -2.75 14.38 -8.97
CA PRO A 60 -2.78 14.88 -7.61
C PRO A 60 -2.72 13.71 -6.62
N MET A 61 -1.88 13.81 -5.58
CA MET A 61 -1.79 12.77 -4.56
C MET A 61 -2.98 12.76 -3.59
N ARG A 62 -3.80 13.81 -3.61
CA ARG A 62 -4.89 14.06 -2.68
C ARG A 62 -6.18 14.44 -3.39
N ALA A 63 -7.30 14.04 -2.80
CA ALA A 63 -8.63 14.45 -3.20
C ALA A 63 -9.54 14.55 -1.96
N GLY A 64 -10.71 15.18 -2.11
CA GLY A 64 -11.71 15.26 -1.04
C GLY A 64 -12.20 13.88 -0.58
N GLU A 65 -12.27 12.92 -1.50
CA GLU A 65 -12.62 11.53 -1.23
C GLU A 65 -11.56 10.58 -1.79
N TYR A 66 -11.46 9.39 -1.19
CA TYR A 66 -10.56 8.35 -1.66
C TYR A 66 -11.04 7.80 -3.01
N ARG A 67 -10.12 7.59 -3.94
CA ARG A 67 -10.39 7.05 -5.27
C ARG A 67 -9.99 5.59 -5.28
N ASP A 68 -10.98 4.72 -5.43
CA ASP A 68 -10.80 3.28 -5.30
C ASP A 68 -10.26 2.63 -6.59
N ALA A 69 -9.09 2.01 -6.50
CA ALA A 69 -8.47 1.26 -7.60
C ALA A 69 -9.19 -0.04 -7.96
N THR A 70 -10.09 -0.51 -7.11
CA THR A 70 -10.79 -1.79 -7.26
C THR A 70 -12.16 -1.66 -7.90
N ALA A 71 -12.58 -0.44 -8.29
CA ALA A 71 -13.84 -0.22 -8.95
C ALA A 71 -13.99 -1.14 -10.18
N ASN A 72 -15.14 -1.81 -10.28
CA ASN A 72 -15.46 -2.81 -11.31
C ASN A 72 -14.59 -4.09 -11.29
N ARG A 73 -13.87 -4.36 -10.21
CA ARG A 73 -13.11 -5.61 -9.98
C ARG A 73 -13.61 -6.32 -8.72
N PHE A 74 -13.28 -7.60 -8.56
CA PHE A 74 -13.59 -8.32 -7.32
C PHE A 74 -12.72 -7.80 -6.17
N SER A 75 -13.37 -7.34 -5.10
CA SER A 75 -12.73 -6.71 -3.94
C SER A 75 -13.59 -6.87 -2.68
N VAL A 76 -12.97 -6.68 -1.51
CA VAL A 76 -13.66 -6.52 -0.23
C VAL A 76 -13.34 -5.11 0.28
N GLY A 77 -14.35 -4.24 0.30
CA GLY A 77 -14.11 -2.81 0.45
C GLY A 77 -13.30 -2.30 -0.73
N ASN A 78 -12.17 -1.67 -0.44
CA ASN A 78 -11.22 -1.16 -1.44
C ASN A 78 -9.97 -2.06 -1.59
N VAL A 79 -10.03 -3.29 -1.10
CA VAL A 79 -8.92 -4.25 -1.13
C VAL A 79 -9.17 -5.28 -2.22
N GLY A 80 -8.33 -5.25 -3.27
CA GLY A 80 -8.44 -6.15 -4.42
C GLY A 80 -7.97 -7.58 -4.12
N ILE A 81 -8.36 -8.51 -4.99
CA ILE A 81 -7.97 -9.93 -4.88
C ILE A 81 -6.45 -10.13 -4.81
N GLU A 82 -5.69 -9.24 -5.45
CA GLU A 82 -4.23 -9.21 -5.46
C GLU A 82 -3.61 -9.11 -4.05
N TRP A 83 -4.35 -8.49 -3.11
CA TRP A 83 -3.98 -8.41 -1.71
C TRP A 83 -4.64 -9.52 -0.89
N LEU A 84 -5.92 -9.82 -1.15
CA LEU A 84 -6.70 -10.78 -0.36
C LEU A 84 -6.15 -12.21 -0.45
N ALA A 85 -5.85 -12.69 -1.66
CA ALA A 85 -5.42 -14.07 -1.84
C ALA A 85 -4.06 -14.36 -1.18
N PRO A 86 -3.00 -13.55 -1.40
CA PRO A 86 -1.74 -13.74 -0.67
C PRO A 86 -1.88 -13.56 0.84
N SER A 87 -2.70 -12.61 1.30
CA SER A 87 -2.94 -12.40 2.73
C SER A 87 -3.61 -13.61 3.39
N ALA A 88 -4.58 -14.23 2.71
CA ALA A 88 -5.22 -15.45 3.20
C ALA A 88 -4.21 -16.60 3.34
N ILE A 89 -3.31 -16.78 2.36
CA ILE A 89 -2.25 -17.79 2.42
C ILE A 89 -1.31 -17.52 3.60
N ILE A 90 -0.90 -16.26 3.80
CA ILE A 90 -0.05 -15.87 4.94
C ILE A 90 -0.76 -16.15 6.26
N LEU A 91 -2.03 -15.75 6.40
CA LEU A 91 -2.80 -15.94 7.63
C LEU A 91 -2.98 -17.43 7.97
N LEU A 92 -3.33 -18.27 6.97
CA LEU A 92 -3.43 -19.71 7.12
C LEU A 92 -2.07 -20.34 7.50
N SER A 93 -0.99 -19.84 6.92
CA SER A 93 0.37 -20.32 7.24
C SER A 93 0.75 -19.97 8.68
N CYS A 94 0.50 -18.73 9.13
CA CYS A 94 0.71 -18.31 10.52
C CYS A 94 -0.12 -19.15 11.48
N TRP A 95 -1.40 -19.40 11.16
CA TRP A 95 -2.25 -20.26 11.97
C TRP A 95 -1.70 -21.69 12.05
N GLY A 96 -1.32 -22.27 10.91
CA GLY A 96 -0.74 -23.62 10.85
C GLY A 96 0.54 -23.74 11.68
N VAL A 97 1.45 -22.76 11.60
CA VAL A 97 2.67 -22.74 12.42
C VAL A 97 2.35 -22.69 13.91
N MET A 98 1.42 -21.81 14.33
CA MET A 98 1.01 -21.74 15.73
C MET A 98 0.38 -23.06 16.22
N ALA A 99 -0.46 -23.69 15.39
CA ALA A 99 -1.08 -24.97 15.70
C ALA A 99 -0.04 -26.09 15.83
N LEU A 100 0.92 -26.15 14.91
CA LEU A 100 2.02 -27.12 14.93
C LEU A 100 2.94 -26.95 16.15
N LEU A 101 3.19 -25.72 16.58
CA LEU A 101 3.98 -25.41 17.78
C LEU A 101 3.20 -25.58 19.09
N GLY A 102 1.93 -26.01 19.03
CA GLY A 102 1.10 -26.20 20.22
C GLY A 102 0.78 -24.91 20.97
N VAL A 103 0.73 -23.76 20.27
CA VAL A 103 0.36 -22.48 20.88
C VAL A 103 -1.06 -22.58 21.44
N PRO A 104 -1.33 -22.18 22.70
CA PRO A 104 -2.67 -22.26 23.27
C PRO A 104 -3.74 -21.53 22.42
N PRO A 105 -4.97 -22.08 22.28
CA PRO A 105 -6.00 -21.54 21.39
C PRO A 105 -6.35 -20.07 21.62
N VAL A 106 -6.29 -19.60 22.87
CA VAL A 106 -6.56 -18.18 23.20
C VAL A 106 -5.52 -17.26 22.58
N TYR A 107 -4.23 -17.63 22.60
CA TYR A 107 -3.18 -16.83 21.95
C TYR A 107 -3.26 -16.94 20.43
N GLN A 108 -3.65 -18.10 19.88
CA GLN A 108 -3.92 -18.21 18.44
C GLN A 108 -5.04 -17.26 18.01
N ALA A 109 -6.17 -17.25 18.73
CA ALA A 109 -7.29 -16.36 18.43
C ALA A 109 -6.87 -14.88 18.52
N LEU A 110 -6.16 -14.50 19.58
CA LEU A 110 -5.63 -13.15 19.76
C LEU A 110 -4.68 -12.74 18.63
N ALA A 111 -3.77 -13.63 18.24
CA ALA A 111 -2.83 -13.41 17.15
C ALA A 111 -3.56 -13.25 15.82
N LEU A 112 -4.51 -14.13 15.49
CA LEU A 112 -5.29 -14.06 14.24
C LEU A 112 -6.14 -12.78 14.17
N CYS A 113 -6.79 -12.39 15.28
CA CYS A 113 -7.50 -11.12 15.34
C CYS A 113 -6.55 -9.94 15.08
N THR A 114 -5.34 -9.97 15.65
CA THR A 114 -4.35 -8.90 15.46
C THR A 114 -3.80 -8.88 14.02
N LEU A 115 -3.45 -10.05 13.47
CA LEU A 115 -2.99 -10.25 12.10
C LEU A 115 -4.04 -9.87 11.05
N LEU A 116 -5.33 -9.83 11.42
CA LEU A 116 -6.40 -9.35 10.55
C LEU A 116 -6.66 -7.85 10.72
N CYS A 117 -6.85 -7.39 11.96
CA CYS A 117 -7.22 -6.01 12.27
C CYS A 117 -6.09 -5.02 11.96
N TRP A 118 -4.83 -5.40 12.19
CA TRP A 118 -3.70 -4.51 11.99
C TRP A 118 -3.48 -4.15 10.51
N PRO A 119 -3.49 -5.11 9.56
CA PRO A 119 -3.44 -4.78 8.14
C PRO A 119 -4.62 -3.93 7.66
N ILE A 120 -5.85 -4.18 8.16
CA ILE A 120 -7.01 -3.35 7.84
C ILE A 120 -6.76 -1.90 8.30
N LEU A 121 -6.23 -1.71 9.51
CA LEU A 121 -5.91 -0.39 10.03
C LEU A 121 -4.80 0.29 9.20
N MET A 122 -3.71 -0.41 8.91
CA MET A 122 -2.48 0.19 8.38
C MET A 122 -2.44 0.23 6.84
N PHE A 123 -2.77 -0.87 6.18
CA PHE A 123 -2.66 -1.03 4.72
C PHE A 123 -3.95 -0.67 3.97
N SER A 124 -5.10 -0.63 4.65
CA SER A 124 -6.35 -0.09 4.07
C SER A 124 -6.66 1.29 4.66
N TYR A 125 -7.18 1.38 5.88
CA TYR A 125 -7.67 2.66 6.42
C TYR A 125 -6.62 3.77 6.43
N LEU A 126 -5.45 3.55 7.02
CA LEU A 126 -4.42 4.59 7.09
C LEU A 126 -3.88 4.94 5.70
N HIS A 127 -3.63 3.94 4.86
CA HIS A 127 -3.19 4.09 3.48
C HIS A 127 -4.12 4.99 2.67
N ASP A 128 -5.42 4.73 2.70
CA ASP A 128 -6.41 5.54 1.99
C ASP A 128 -6.42 6.97 2.49
N ARG A 129 -6.31 7.14 3.80
CA ARG A 129 -6.31 8.45 4.44
C ARG A 129 -5.06 9.25 4.14
N MET A 130 -3.96 8.60 3.76
CA MET A 130 -2.83 9.32 3.18
C MET A 130 -3.28 10.07 1.93
N HIS A 131 -4.12 9.47 1.08
CA HIS A 131 -4.63 10.06 -0.17
C HIS A 131 -5.84 10.99 -0.05
N THR A 132 -6.35 11.24 1.16
CA THR A 132 -7.46 12.17 1.37
C THR A 132 -7.01 13.50 1.96
N GLU A 133 -7.76 14.55 1.65
CA GLU A 133 -7.62 15.83 2.32
C GLU A 133 -8.23 15.80 3.74
N ASN A 134 -7.79 16.71 4.60
CA ASN A 134 -8.44 17.02 5.90
C ASN A 134 -8.60 15.87 6.91
N PHE A 135 -7.78 14.82 6.84
CA PHE A 135 -7.81 13.69 7.78
C PHE A 135 -7.59 14.11 9.25
N TRP A 136 -8.34 13.53 10.19
CA TRP A 136 -8.37 13.96 11.60
C TRP A 136 -7.00 13.89 12.30
N MET A 137 -6.13 12.92 11.96
CA MET A 137 -4.79 12.83 12.57
C MET A 137 -3.92 14.04 12.25
N THR A 138 -4.24 14.79 11.19
CA THR A 138 -3.54 16.07 10.88
C THR A 138 -3.86 17.18 11.88
N ARG A 139 -4.89 17.01 12.72
CA ARG A 139 -5.34 18.00 13.72
C ARG A 139 -4.82 17.71 15.14
N VAL A 140 -4.31 16.50 15.41
CA VAL A 140 -3.78 16.09 16.71
C VAL A 140 -2.26 16.21 16.70
N PRO A 141 -1.61 17.04 17.55
CA PRO A 141 -0.19 17.41 17.38
C PRO A 141 0.81 16.26 17.25
N LEU A 142 0.73 15.26 18.13
CA LEU A 142 1.66 14.12 18.13
C LEU A 142 1.42 13.21 16.91
N LEU A 143 0.16 12.88 16.64
CA LEU A 143 -0.21 12.05 15.49
C LEU A 143 0.07 12.76 14.17
N ARG A 144 -0.09 14.09 14.11
CA ARG A 144 0.19 14.91 12.94
C ARG A 144 1.63 14.76 12.50
N ALA A 145 2.60 14.89 13.42
CA ALA A 145 4.02 14.82 13.07
C ALA A 145 4.38 13.45 12.48
N TRP A 146 3.92 12.36 13.10
CA TRP A 146 4.11 11.01 12.60
C TRP A 146 3.40 10.79 11.25
N PHE A 147 2.11 11.13 11.17
CA PHE A 147 1.28 10.91 9.99
C PHE A 147 1.81 11.69 8.78
N LEU A 148 2.14 12.97 8.95
CA LEU A 148 2.69 13.77 7.84
C LEU A 148 4.03 13.24 7.35
N LYS A 149 4.85 12.67 8.23
CA LYS A 149 6.12 12.03 7.85
C LYS A 149 5.88 10.74 7.08
N ALA A 150 5.00 9.86 7.58
CA ALA A 150 4.64 8.62 6.91
C ALA A 150 4.03 8.90 5.53
N ARG A 151 3.07 9.83 5.49
CA ARG A 151 2.42 10.31 4.28
C ARG A 151 3.41 10.87 3.24
N ARG A 152 4.42 11.63 3.67
CA ARG A 152 5.47 12.12 2.77
C ARG A 152 6.32 10.99 2.18
N LEU A 153 6.64 9.96 2.96
CA LEU A 153 7.43 8.82 2.47
C LEU A 153 6.62 7.99 1.47
N HIS A 154 5.33 7.85 1.71
CA HIS A 154 4.38 7.24 0.79
C HIS A 154 4.21 8.05 -0.51
N ASP A 155 4.20 9.38 -0.43
CA ASP A 155 4.22 10.23 -1.64
C ASP A 155 5.50 10.05 -2.47
N ILE A 156 6.64 9.83 -1.79
CA ILE A 156 7.90 9.52 -2.47
C ILE A 156 7.78 8.17 -3.18
N HIS A 157 7.23 7.16 -2.52
CA HIS A 157 6.99 5.84 -3.10
C HIS A 157 6.16 5.93 -4.41
N HIS A 158 5.01 6.62 -4.36
CA HIS A 158 4.13 6.84 -5.52
C HIS A 158 4.75 7.58 -6.71
N ARG A 159 5.83 8.34 -6.48
CA ARG A 159 6.46 9.18 -7.51
C ARG A 159 7.84 8.70 -7.94
N SER A 160 8.41 7.74 -7.23
CA SER A 160 9.80 7.30 -7.43
C SER A 160 9.86 6.10 -8.37
N VAL A 161 9.89 6.38 -9.68
CA VAL A 161 10.00 5.37 -10.73
C VAL A 161 11.43 5.34 -11.28
N ASP A 162 12.05 4.17 -11.36
CA ASP A 162 13.37 4.00 -12.01
C ASP A 162 13.27 3.98 -13.54
N SER A 163 14.39 3.83 -14.25
CA SER A 163 14.42 3.78 -15.73
C SER A 163 13.76 2.55 -16.33
N GLU A 164 13.62 1.48 -15.55
CA GLU A 164 12.95 0.25 -15.98
C GLU A 164 11.45 0.30 -15.67
N GLY A 165 10.95 1.32 -14.97
CA GLY A 165 9.54 1.46 -14.65
C GLY A 165 9.12 0.78 -13.34
N PHE A 166 10.06 0.48 -12.45
CA PHE A 166 9.76 -0.04 -11.11
C PHE A 166 9.73 1.06 -10.05
N MET A 167 8.93 0.83 -9.01
CA MET A 167 8.93 1.61 -7.78
C MET A 167 9.58 0.76 -6.68
N ASP A 168 10.83 1.06 -6.37
CA ASP A 168 11.75 0.22 -5.61
C ASP A 168 12.04 0.76 -4.19
N THR A 169 11.28 1.76 -3.74
CA THR A 169 11.54 2.46 -2.47
C THR A 169 10.30 2.63 -1.62
N ASN A 170 10.46 2.70 -0.29
CA ASN A 170 9.43 3.09 0.68
C ASN A 170 8.16 2.20 0.65
N PHE A 171 8.31 0.89 0.82
CA PHE A 171 7.20 -0.07 0.84
C PHE A 171 6.43 -0.10 2.17
N GLY A 172 6.99 0.40 3.26
CA GLY A 172 6.24 0.63 4.49
C GLY A 172 5.11 1.64 4.27
N ILE A 173 3.99 1.49 4.97
CA ILE A 173 2.89 2.45 4.91
C ILE A 173 2.98 3.44 6.06
N GLY A 174 2.65 3.02 7.29
CA GLY A 174 2.75 3.86 8.49
C GLY A 174 4.09 3.75 9.21
N PHE A 175 4.80 2.63 9.06
CA PHE A 175 6.12 2.41 9.64
C PHE A 175 7.11 1.99 8.54
N TYR A 176 8.32 2.55 8.60
CA TYR A 176 9.38 2.38 7.60
C TYR A 176 10.62 1.70 8.20
N PHE A 177 10.41 0.88 9.24
CA PHE A 177 11.50 0.15 9.88
C PHE A 177 12.12 -0.84 8.90
N PHE A 178 11.30 -1.64 8.22
CA PHE A 178 11.77 -2.61 7.22
C PHE A 178 12.41 -1.94 6.01
N ASP A 179 11.95 -0.77 5.58
CA ASP A 179 12.65 -0.01 4.53
C ASP A 179 14.07 0.41 4.93
N ARG A 180 14.28 0.76 6.19
CA ARG A 180 15.65 1.04 6.68
C ARG A 180 16.47 -0.22 6.72
N PHE A 181 15.90 -1.30 7.26
CA PHE A 181 16.60 -2.57 7.43
C PHE A 181 17.01 -3.16 6.08
N PHE A 182 16.11 -3.18 5.11
CA PHE A 182 16.33 -3.71 3.76
C PHE A 182 16.83 -2.68 2.75
N ARG A 183 17.16 -1.46 3.20
CA ARG A 183 17.76 -0.38 2.39
C ARG A 183 16.92 0.07 1.19
N THR A 184 15.60 0.03 1.32
CA THR A 184 14.65 0.59 0.33
C THR A 184 14.14 1.98 0.74
N MET A 185 14.66 2.57 1.82
CA MET A 185 14.20 3.89 2.27
C MET A 185 14.73 5.04 1.40
N ALA A 186 13.83 5.79 0.78
CA ALA A 186 14.11 7.06 0.10
C ALA A 186 13.51 8.26 0.84
N LYS A 187 14.30 9.31 1.04
CA LYS A 187 13.86 10.54 1.74
C LYS A 187 13.54 11.71 0.81
N ARG A 188 13.80 11.56 -0.49
CA ARG A 188 13.62 12.58 -1.52
C ARG A 188 12.97 11.95 -2.74
N HIS A 189 12.17 12.73 -3.46
CA HIS A 189 11.64 12.33 -4.75
C HIS A 189 12.78 12.20 -5.76
N ARG A 190 12.71 11.18 -6.61
CA ARG A 190 13.45 11.16 -7.86
C ARG A 190 12.86 12.22 -8.81
N PRO A 191 13.66 12.79 -9.73
CA PRO A 191 13.12 13.52 -10.86
C PRO A 191 12.11 12.65 -11.61
N PHE A 192 11.09 13.27 -12.21
CA PHE A 192 10.14 12.53 -13.01
C PHE A 192 10.84 11.86 -14.20
N ASN A 193 10.66 10.55 -14.33
CA ASN A 193 11.32 9.73 -15.34
C ASN A 193 10.31 9.28 -16.39
N TRP A 194 10.31 9.93 -17.56
CA TRP A 194 9.36 9.61 -18.63
C TRP A 194 9.59 8.21 -19.21
N GLN A 195 10.85 7.80 -19.36
CA GLN A 195 11.20 6.48 -19.87
C GLN A 195 10.66 5.38 -18.95
N GLY A 196 10.92 5.51 -17.65
CA GLY A 196 10.41 4.59 -16.63
C GLY A 196 8.89 4.54 -16.60
N TYR A 197 8.25 5.72 -16.64
CA TYR A 197 6.79 5.81 -16.67
C TYR A 197 6.20 5.07 -17.88
N GLN A 198 6.72 5.28 -19.08
CA GLN A 198 6.25 4.58 -20.29
C GLN A 198 6.53 3.07 -20.24
N ALA A 199 7.69 2.66 -19.71
CA ALA A 199 8.02 1.25 -19.50
C ALA A 199 7.01 0.57 -18.58
N ALA A 200 6.62 1.22 -17.48
CA ALA A 200 5.60 0.71 -16.57
C ALA A 200 4.22 0.62 -17.22
N ILE A 201 3.78 1.69 -17.91
CA ILE A 201 2.50 1.73 -18.62
C ILE A 201 2.39 0.56 -19.62
N GLY A 202 3.45 0.34 -20.41
CA GLY A 202 3.52 -0.76 -21.37
C GLY A 202 3.52 -2.14 -20.70
N ARG A 203 4.33 -2.33 -19.66
CA ARG A 203 4.47 -3.62 -18.95
C ARG A 203 3.13 -4.10 -18.37
N TYR A 204 2.38 -3.20 -17.76
CA TYR A 204 1.14 -3.55 -17.03
C TYR A 204 -0.12 -3.32 -17.85
N ALA A 205 0.00 -2.95 -19.13
CA ALA A 205 -1.12 -2.61 -20.02
C ALA A 205 -2.10 -1.64 -19.33
N LEU A 206 -1.57 -0.52 -18.84
CA LEU A 206 -2.33 0.50 -18.13
C LEU A 206 -2.83 1.53 -19.15
N GLU A 207 -4.10 1.48 -19.51
CA GLU A 207 -4.64 2.43 -20.47
C GLU A 207 -5.16 3.70 -19.78
N GLU A 208 -4.89 4.88 -20.33
CA GLU A 208 -5.47 6.12 -19.80
C GLU A 208 -7.00 6.13 -19.90
N THR A 209 -7.60 5.35 -20.80
CA THR A 209 -9.05 5.11 -20.89
C THR A 209 -9.59 4.35 -19.68
N GLU A 210 -8.78 3.51 -19.03
CA GLU A 210 -9.15 2.81 -17.79
C GLU A 210 -9.39 3.82 -16.67
N LEU A 211 -8.64 4.92 -16.64
CA LEU A 211 -8.84 6.04 -15.71
C LEU A 211 -10.23 6.68 -15.85
N LEU A 212 -10.79 6.74 -17.06
CA LEU A 212 -12.17 7.22 -17.29
C LEU A 212 -13.22 6.21 -16.81
N SER A 213 -12.90 4.92 -16.85
CA SER A 213 -13.80 3.84 -16.40
C SER A 213 -13.85 3.70 -14.86
N LEU A 214 -12.78 4.14 -14.18
CA LEU A 214 -12.68 4.20 -12.72
C LEU A 214 -13.51 5.41 -12.23
N ARG A 215 -14.81 5.16 -11.98
CA ARG A 215 -15.78 6.16 -11.49
C ARG A 215 -15.18 6.98 -10.35
N GLY A 216 -14.93 8.27 -10.58
CA GLY A 216 -14.36 9.20 -9.57
C GLY A 216 -13.07 9.91 -9.98
N CYS A 217 -12.40 9.46 -11.06
CA CYS A 217 -11.34 10.25 -11.68
C CYS A 217 -11.96 11.31 -12.61
N SER A 218 -11.99 12.55 -12.13
CA SER A 218 -12.56 13.72 -12.79
C SER A 218 -12.11 13.88 -14.25
N GLN A 219 -13.07 14.22 -15.13
CA GLN A 219 -12.88 14.70 -16.51
C GLN A 219 -11.86 15.84 -16.65
N ALA A 220 -11.44 16.48 -15.55
CA ALA A 220 -10.49 17.60 -15.51
C ALA A 220 -9.07 17.27 -16.02
N LEU A 221 -8.71 16.01 -16.20
CA LEU A 221 -7.33 15.60 -16.55
C LEU A 221 -7.07 15.48 -18.06
N PHE A 222 -8.09 15.56 -18.92
CA PHE A 222 -7.95 15.32 -20.36
C PHE A 222 -7.92 16.59 -21.22
N HIS A 223 -7.92 17.80 -20.63
CA HIS A 223 -7.63 19.01 -21.39
C HIS A 223 -6.12 19.16 -21.64
N LYS A 224 -5.64 18.49 -22.68
CA LYS A 224 -4.51 18.99 -23.47
C LYS A 224 -5.00 20.29 -24.10
N GLU A 225 -4.51 21.45 -23.67
CA GLU A 225 -4.80 22.70 -24.41
C GLU A 225 -4.32 22.52 -25.87
N PRO A 226 -5.21 22.59 -26.86
CA PRO A 226 -4.81 22.56 -28.26
C PRO A 226 -4.30 23.96 -28.61
N GLY A 227 -3.04 24.27 -28.29
CA GLY A 227 -2.56 25.65 -28.53
C GLY A 227 -1.12 26.03 -28.20
N SER A 228 -0.29 25.15 -27.64
CA SER A 228 1.14 25.46 -27.43
C SER A 228 1.89 25.45 -28.75
N LYS A 229 1.74 26.51 -29.54
CA LYS A 229 2.62 26.82 -30.68
C LYS A 229 4.04 26.93 -30.16
N THR A 230 4.90 26.07 -30.68
CA THR A 230 6.35 26.25 -30.72
C THR A 230 6.65 27.67 -31.19
N ALA A 231 7.16 28.51 -30.29
CA ALA A 231 7.81 29.75 -30.67
C ALA A 231 9.11 29.37 -31.38
N SER A 232 9.04 29.26 -32.71
CA SER A 232 10.23 29.26 -33.56
C SER A 232 10.97 30.57 -33.34
N ARG A 233 12.16 30.47 -32.78
CA ARG A 233 13.05 31.60 -32.52
C ARG A 233 13.86 31.84 -33.80
N MET A 234 13.68 33.04 -34.33
CA MET A 234 14.37 33.73 -35.43
C MET A 234 15.75 33.22 -35.83
N THR A 235 15.93 33.07 -37.14
CA THR A 235 17.06 33.64 -37.90
C THR A 235 16.50 34.41 -39.07
#